data_AF-A0A316F3A6-F1
#
_entry.id   AF-A0A316F3A6-F1
#
_cell.length_a   1.000
_cell.length_b   1.000
_cell.length_c   1.000
_cell.angle_alpha   90.00
_cell.angle_beta   90.00
_cell.angle_gamma   90.00
#
_symmetry.space_group_name_H-M   'P 1'
#
loop_
_entity.id
_entity.type
_entity.pdbx_description
1 polymer ?
#
loop_
_entity_poly.entity_id
_entity_poly.type
_entity_poly.pdbx_seq_one_letter_code
_entity_poly.pdbx_strand_id
1 'polypeptide(L)'
;MPDSVFAFPRVRKEPLNDASHVRNAIARFDQVRDVSDTERDEAFQRIRKAARKFGVEMTETRWQQLGKPAKSMKSSDKPRDTASKAELYAQAKKQNITGRSAMTKAELLSALRK
;
A
#
# COMPACT_ATOMS: atom_id res chain seq x y z
N MET A 1 -0.93 -31.32 -0.79
CA MET A 1 -1.72 -30.39 -1.63
C MET A 1 -1.27 -30.53 -3.07
N PRO A 2 -2.19 -30.69 -4.03
CA PRO A 2 -1.86 -30.80 -5.45
C PRO A 2 -1.35 -29.48 -6.00
N ASP A 3 -0.48 -29.54 -6.99
CA ASP A 3 0.19 -28.37 -7.58
C ASP A 3 -0.80 -27.35 -8.18
N SER A 4 -1.98 -27.79 -8.56
CA SER A 4 -3.09 -26.96 -9.05
C SER A 4 -3.62 -25.93 -8.03
N VAL A 5 -3.28 -26.04 -6.74
CA VAL A 5 -3.73 -25.09 -5.72
C VAL A 5 -2.82 -23.88 -5.58
N PHE A 6 -1.67 -23.84 -6.24
CA PHE A 6 -0.72 -22.74 -6.15
C PHE A 6 -0.75 -21.91 -7.43
N ALA A 7 -0.62 -20.58 -7.31
CA ALA A 7 -0.40 -19.73 -8.48
C ALA A 7 0.97 -20.04 -9.12
N PHE A 8 1.98 -20.32 -8.27
CA PHE A 8 3.32 -20.74 -8.68
C PHE A 8 3.64 -22.14 -8.14
N PRO A 9 3.28 -23.21 -8.87
CA PRO A 9 3.43 -24.58 -8.37
C PRO A 9 4.88 -24.99 -8.10
N ARG A 10 5.82 -24.62 -8.99
CA ARG A 10 7.24 -24.99 -8.88
C ARG A 10 7.87 -24.50 -7.58
N VAL A 11 7.58 -23.27 -7.17
CA VAL A 11 8.06 -22.67 -5.91
C VAL A 11 7.06 -22.83 -4.75
N ARG A 12 5.93 -23.50 -5.00
CA ARG A 12 4.81 -23.71 -4.05
C ARG A 12 4.39 -22.41 -3.35
N LYS A 13 4.30 -21.30 -4.09
CA LYS A 13 3.90 -19.98 -3.57
C LYS A 13 2.51 -19.57 -4.03
N GLU A 14 1.94 -18.65 -3.26
CA GLU A 14 0.62 -18.06 -3.49
C GLU A 14 -0.47 -19.14 -3.61
N PRO A 15 -0.81 -19.84 -2.50
CA PRO A 15 -1.94 -20.76 -2.49
C PRO A 15 -3.23 -20.03 -2.90
N LEU A 16 -4.15 -20.76 -3.53
CA LEU A 16 -5.40 -20.25 -4.12
C LEU A 16 -6.61 -21.07 -3.61
N ASN A 17 -6.59 -21.46 -2.33
CA ASN A 17 -7.59 -22.36 -1.75
C ASN A 17 -8.90 -21.67 -1.36
N ASP A 18 -8.87 -20.35 -1.12
CA ASP A 18 -10.02 -19.55 -0.72
C ASP A 18 -9.87 -18.08 -1.16
N ALA A 19 -10.90 -17.28 -0.94
CA ALA A 19 -10.93 -15.86 -1.31
C ALA A 19 -9.83 -15.01 -0.64
N SER A 20 -9.44 -15.34 0.59
CA SER A 20 -8.41 -14.59 1.32
C SER A 20 -7.03 -14.88 0.74
N HIS A 21 -6.76 -16.15 0.44
CA HIS A 21 -5.58 -16.59 -0.28
C HIS A 21 -5.45 -15.96 -1.66
N VAL A 22 -6.54 -15.89 -2.43
CA VAL A 22 -6.54 -15.22 -3.75
C VAL A 22 -6.24 -13.73 -3.63
N ARG A 23 -6.84 -13.01 -2.68
CA ARG A 23 -6.57 -11.58 -2.45
C ARG A 23 -5.10 -11.34 -2.05
N ASN A 24 -4.55 -12.20 -1.20
CA ASN A 24 -3.14 -12.14 -0.83
C ASN A 24 -2.22 -12.39 -2.03
N ALA A 25 -2.56 -13.36 -2.87
CA ALA A 25 -1.83 -13.67 -4.10
C ALA A 25 -1.81 -12.49 -5.08
N ILE A 26 -2.93 -11.80 -5.23
CA ILE A 26 -3.03 -10.57 -6.03
C ILE A 26 -2.12 -9.48 -5.46
N ALA A 27 -2.17 -9.27 -4.13
CA ALA A 27 -1.46 -8.19 -3.46
C ALA A 27 0.06 -8.40 -3.35
N ARG A 28 0.55 -9.64 -3.41
CA ARG A 28 1.97 -9.99 -3.22
C ARG A 28 2.62 -10.57 -4.48
N PHE A 29 1.92 -10.55 -5.60
CA PHE A 29 2.33 -11.17 -6.84
C PHE A 29 3.76 -10.78 -7.29
N ASP A 30 4.13 -9.51 -7.10
CA ASP A 30 5.44 -8.96 -7.44
C ASP A 30 6.57 -9.38 -6.48
N GLN A 31 6.22 -9.84 -5.27
CA GLN A 31 7.15 -10.29 -4.23
C GLN A 31 7.70 -11.71 -4.52
N VAL A 32 7.06 -12.47 -5.41
CA VAL A 32 7.53 -13.79 -5.82
C VAL A 32 8.77 -13.64 -6.70
N ARG A 33 9.90 -14.17 -6.22
CA ARG A 33 11.21 -14.19 -6.90
C ARG A 33 11.47 -15.54 -7.55
N ASP A 34 12.52 -15.59 -8.37
CA ASP A 34 13.03 -16.80 -9.03
C ASP A 34 12.01 -17.47 -9.96
N VAL A 35 11.17 -16.67 -10.61
CA VAL A 35 10.16 -17.11 -11.59
C VAL A 35 10.29 -16.31 -12.88
N SER A 36 10.09 -16.99 -14.01
CA SER A 36 10.09 -16.39 -15.34
C SER A 36 8.82 -15.59 -15.61
N ASP A 37 8.86 -14.71 -16.60
CA ASP A 37 7.68 -13.95 -17.04
C ASP A 37 6.56 -14.86 -17.56
N THR A 38 6.91 -15.98 -18.20
CA THR A 38 5.95 -17.02 -18.61
C THR A 38 5.26 -17.64 -17.40
N GLU A 39 6.01 -17.98 -16.34
CA GLU A 39 5.41 -18.49 -15.10
C GLU A 39 4.51 -17.45 -14.43
N ARG A 40 4.85 -16.17 -14.52
CA ARG A 40 3.98 -15.08 -14.04
C ARG A 40 2.70 -14.98 -14.85
N ASP A 41 2.76 -15.10 -16.17
CA ASP A 41 1.56 -15.08 -17.00
C ASP A 41 0.63 -16.25 -16.67
N GLU A 42 1.18 -17.46 -16.54
CA GLU A 42 0.38 -18.63 -16.13
C GLU A 42 -0.19 -18.47 -14.72
N ALA A 43 0.59 -17.94 -13.77
CA ALA A 43 0.14 -17.67 -12.41
C ALA A 43 -1.03 -16.68 -12.40
N PHE A 44 -0.98 -15.63 -13.25
CA PHE A 44 -2.08 -14.69 -13.42
C PHE A 44 -3.35 -15.37 -13.92
N GLN A 45 -3.26 -16.28 -14.89
CA GLN A 45 -4.42 -17.05 -15.37
C GLN A 45 -5.02 -17.93 -14.25
N ARG A 46 -4.16 -18.57 -13.43
CA ARG A 46 -4.59 -19.38 -12.28
C ARG A 46 -5.31 -18.51 -11.23
N ILE A 47 -4.74 -17.35 -10.90
CA ILE A 47 -5.35 -16.37 -9.98
C ILE A 47 -6.70 -15.89 -10.51
N ARG A 48 -6.80 -15.53 -11.80
CA ARG A 48 -8.07 -15.09 -12.42
C ARG A 48 -9.15 -16.17 -12.32
N LYS A 49 -8.79 -17.44 -12.57
CA LYS A 49 -9.71 -18.58 -12.43
C LYS A 49 -10.16 -18.75 -10.98
N ALA A 50 -9.24 -18.67 -10.03
CA ALA A 50 -9.56 -18.78 -8.60
C ALA A 50 -10.42 -17.59 -8.11
N ALA A 51 -10.11 -16.37 -8.55
CA ALA A 51 -10.87 -15.16 -8.23
C ALA A 51 -12.34 -15.29 -8.67
N ARG A 52 -12.58 -15.77 -9.90
CA ARG A 52 -13.93 -16.08 -10.38
C ARG A 52 -14.62 -17.16 -9.56
N LYS A 53 -13.90 -18.20 -9.13
CA LYS A 53 -14.43 -19.30 -8.32
C LYS A 53 -14.85 -18.84 -6.92
N PHE A 54 -14.06 -17.96 -6.31
CA PHE A 54 -14.26 -17.51 -4.93
C PHE A 54 -14.93 -16.14 -4.79
N GLY A 55 -15.36 -15.53 -5.91
CA GLY A 55 -16.03 -14.23 -5.90
C GLY A 55 -15.12 -13.05 -5.53
N VAL A 56 -13.83 -13.14 -5.83
CA VAL A 56 -12.88 -12.04 -5.66
C VAL A 56 -12.91 -11.18 -6.92
N GLU A 57 -13.18 -9.89 -6.76
CA GLU A 57 -13.14 -8.93 -7.85
C GLU A 57 -11.69 -8.64 -8.26
N MET A 58 -11.43 -8.66 -9.57
CA MET A 58 -10.13 -8.38 -10.16
C MET A 58 -10.36 -7.57 -11.44
N THR A 59 -9.74 -6.39 -11.52
CA THR A 59 -9.89 -5.45 -12.66
C THR A 59 -8.68 -5.46 -13.58
N GLU A 60 -7.59 -6.05 -13.12
CA GLU A 60 -6.32 -6.15 -13.80
C GLU A 60 -6.43 -7.06 -15.02
N THR A 61 -5.79 -6.63 -16.11
CA THR A 61 -5.83 -7.34 -17.40
C THR A 61 -4.57 -8.12 -17.71
N ARG A 62 -3.48 -7.87 -16.97
CA ARG A 62 -2.18 -8.52 -17.13
C ARG A 62 -1.42 -8.61 -15.81
N TRP A 63 -0.50 -9.56 -15.70
CA TRP A 63 0.23 -9.84 -14.45
C TRP A 63 1.05 -8.65 -13.93
N GLN A 64 1.57 -7.78 -14.80
CA GLN A 64 2.38 -6.62 -14.41
C GLN A 64 1.60 -5.55 -13.63
N GLN A 65 0.27 -5.68 -13.56
CA GLN A 65 -0.59 -4.79 -12.79
C GLN A 65 -0.82 -5.32 -11.36
N LEU A 66 -0.58 -6.61 -11.11
CA LEU A 66 -0.68 -7.20 -9.77
C LEU A 66 0.49 -6.79 -8.87
N GLY A 67 0.29 -6.86 -7.56
CA GLY A 67 1.30 -6.64 -6.53
C GLY A 67 1.78 -5.20 -6.36
N LYS A 68 1.52 -4.32 -7.33
CA LYS A 68 1.90 -2.93 -7.23
C LYS A 68 1.07 -2.26 -6.14
N PRO A 69 1.71 -1.53 -5.21
CA PRO A 69 0.93 -0.66 -4.35
C PRO A 69 0.12 0.26 -5.25
N ALA A 70 -1.18 0.35 -5.01
CA ALA A 70 -1.97 1.44 -5.58
C ALA A 70 -1.19 2.74 -5.34
N LYS A 71 -1.28 3.72 -6.24
CA LYS A 71 -0.75 5.07 -5.97
C LYS A 71 -1.57 5.70 -4.84
N SER A 72 -1.52 5.14 -3.64
CA SER A 72 -1.88 5.84 -2.42
C SER A 72 -0.89 6.98 -2.34
N MET A 73 -1.39 8.21 -2.33
CA MET A 73 -0.58 9.39 -2.05
C MET A 73 0.30 9.07 -0.86
N LYS A 74 1.60 9.38 -0.93
CA LYS A 74 2.46 9.22 0.23
C LYS A 74 1.83 10.01 1.37
N SER A 75 1.97 9.54 2.61
CA SER A 75 1.43 10.25 3.77
C SER A 75 1.92 11.70 3.86
N SER A 76 3.08 12.01 3.25
CA SER A 76 3.61 13.36 3.06
C SER A 76 2.80 14.23 2.10
N ASP A 77 2.17 13.62 1.09
CA ASP A 77 1.49 14.30 -0.02
C ASP A 77 -0.02 14.47 0.25
N LYS A 78 -0.55 13.78 1.28
CA LYS A 78 -1.94 13.93 1.70
C LYS A 78 -2.14 15.34 2.30
N PRO A 79 -3.19 16.09 1.93
CA PRO A 79 -3.49 17.36 2.56
C PRO A 79 -3.66 17.15 4.07
N ARG A 80 -2.92 17.92 4.87
CA ARG A 80 -3.06 17.91 6.32
C ARG A 80 -4.04 19.00 6.72
N ASP A 81 -5.10 18.63 7.42
CA ASP A 81 -6.08 19.59 7.96
C ASP A 81 -5.46 20.49 9.06
N THR A 82 -4.32 20.10 9.63
CA THR A 82 -3.61 20.89 10.64
C THR A 82 -2.17 21.15 10.22
N ALA A 83 -1.74 22.42 10.32
CA ALA A 83 -0.36 22.83 10.07
C ALA A 83 0.63 21.95 10.83
N SER A 84 1.77 21.63 10.24
CA SER A 84 2.81 20.85 10.90
C SER A 84 3.46 21.63 12.06
N LYS A 85 4.12 20.93 13.01
CA LYS A 85 4.85 21.61 14.10
C LYS A 85 5.94 22.55 13.54
N ALA A 86 6.55 22.18 12.42
CA ALA A 86 7.56 22.99 11.74
C ALA A 86 6.96 24.28 11.15
N GLU A 87 5.79 24.19 10.50
CA GLU A 87 5.06 25.35 9.98
C GLU A 87 4.64 26.29 11.12
N LEU A 88 4.09 25.76 12.20
CA LEU A 88 3.71 26.55 13.38
C LEU A 88 4.94 27.20 14.04
N TYR A 89 6.07 26.51 14.08
CA TYR A 89 7.32 27.08 14.59
C TYR A 89 7.86 28.19 13.69
N ALA A 90 7.81 28.02 12.37
CA ALA A 90 8.22 29.04 11.39
C ALA A 90 7.32 30.28 11.48
N GLN A 91 6.02 30.09 11.67
CA GLN A 91 5.06 31.17 11.83
C GLN A 91 5.26 31.91 13.17
N ALA A 92 5.49 31.17 14.27
CA ALA A 92 5.82 31.75 15.57
C ALA A 92 7.16 32.50 15.55
N LYS A 93 8.13 32.04 14.73
CA LYS A 93 9.39 32.77 14.47
C LYS A 93 9.10 34.10 13.80
N LYS A 94 8.26 34.11 12.77
CA LYS A 94 7.88 35.32 12.03
C LYS A 94 7.16 36.34 12.92
N GLN A 95 6.39 35.87 13.89
CA GLN A 95 5.68 36.69 14.89
C GLN A 95 6.52 37.03 16.14
N ASN A 96 7.82 36.70 16.18
CA ASN A 96 8.70 36.93 17.33
C ASN A 96 8.17 36.41 18.69
N ILE A 97 7.48 35.27 18.68
CA ILE A 97 6.95 34.66 19.91
C ILE A 97 8.11 34.09 20.74
N THR A 98 8.38 34.65 21.91
CA THR A 98 9.41 34.18 22.84
C THR A 98 9.04 32.82 23.44
N GLY A 99 10.01 31.94 23.68
CA GLY A 99 9.76 30.59 24.24
C GLY A 99 9.19 29.58 23.24
N ARG A 100 8.98 29.97 21.97
CA ARG A 100 8.47 29.10 20.89
C ARG A 100 9.23 27.79 20.69
N SER A 101 10.51 27.71 21.07
CA SER A 101 11.31 26.48 20.97
C SER A 101 10.96 25.43 22.02
N ALA A 102 10.44 25.85 23.18
CA ALA A 102 9.97 24.94 24.22
C ALA A 102 8.50 24.51 24.02
N MET A 103 7.75 25.22 23.17
CA MET A 103 6.32 25.00 22.98
C MET A 103 5.99 23.71 22.20
N THR A 104 4.92 23.05 22.62
CA THR A 104 4.27 21.94 21.92
C THR A 104 3.50 22.43 20.68
N LYS A 105 3.06 21.50 19.83
CA LYS A 105 2.25 21.85 18.63
C LYS A 105 0.99 22.63 19.01
N ALA A 106 0.34 22.25 20.11
CA ALA A 106 -0.88 22.90 20.60
C ALA A 106 -0.59 24.31 21.15
N GLU A 107 0.51 24.46 21.89
CA GLU A 107 0.93 25.76 22.44
C GLU A 107 1.33 26.75 21.35
N LEU A 108 2.07 26.30 20.32
CA LEU A 108 2.37 27.14 19.15
C LEU A 108 1.10 27.58 18.42
N LEU A 109 0.13 26.68 18.28
CA LEU A 109 -1.15 26.98 17.63
C LEU A 109 -1.99 27.95 18.45
N SER A 110 -1.97 27.83 19.79
CA SER A 110 -2.62 28.79 20.68
C SER A 110 -1.93 30.15 20.68
N ALA A 111 -0.59 30.19 20.62
CA ALA A 111 0.19 31.42 20.64
C ALA A 111 0.03 32.24 19.34
N LEU A 112 -0.27 31.58 18.20
CA LEU A 112 -0.49 32.19 16.90
C LEU A 112 -1.91 32.73 16.66
N ARG A 113 -2.86 32.46 17.56
CA ARG A 113 -4.25 32.91 17.47
C ARG A 113 -4.54 34.23 18.21
N LYS A 114 -3.54 34.82 18.87
CA LYS A 114 -3.61 36.13 19.54
C LYS A 114 -3.19 37.23 18.59
#